data_AF-A0A1C5MIM3-F1
#
_entry.id   AF-A0A1C5MIM3-F1
#
_cell.length_a   1.000
_cell.length_b   1.000
_cell.length_c   1.000
_cell.angle_alpha   90.00
_cell.angle_beta   90.00
_cell.angle_gamma   90.00
#
_symmetry.space_group_name_H-M   'P 1'
#
loop_
_entity.id
_entity.type
_entity.pdbx_description
1 polymer ?
#
loop_
_entity_poly.entity_id
_entity_poly.type
_entity_poly.pdbx_seq_one_letter_code
_entity_poly.pdbx_strand_id
1 'polypeptide(L)'
;MDKKKKMIIGGVILVAIVAAVVIGMYLRSPQFLAGKGEGNATGKTAITMMQDMYGESKLEKLADVSAVPEGTDPMEYMVANSVFVLDQEYVNQRAETEFLIMESAAQAAGKTYEQYIADTYDGKTTDEYEQERVAAHEEFLKERLVAYEIAKKEGITITTDEYEELLPEYAEKFGYEDDTERFAQECDKDTIAAEMLYDKACSYLEKKAG
;
A
#
# COMPACT_ATOMS: atom_id res chain seq x y z
N MET A 1 11.80 -2.41 -10.93
CA MET A 1 11.57 -1.20 -10.09
C MET A 1 12.85 -0.42 -9.68
N ASP A 2 12.92 0.88 -10.03
CA ASP A 2 14.00 1.84 -9.70
C ASP A 2 14.09 2.14 -8.17
N LYS A 3 15.29 2.47 -7.65
CA LYS A 3 15.50 2.85 -6.23
C LYS A 3 14.66 4.04 -5.77
N LYS A 4 14.45 5.05 -6.62
CA LYS A 4 13.58 6.19 -6.30
C LYS A 4 12.12 5.76 -6.17
N LYS A 5 11.67 4.89 -7.07
CA LYS A 5 10.31 4.31 -7.04
C LYS A 5 10.08 3.48 -5.77
N LYS A 6 11.08 2.68 -5.34
CA LYS A 6 11.05 1.95 -4.06
C LYS A 6 10.93 2.87 -2.82
N MET A 7 11.65 3.99 -2.77
CA MET A 7 11.53 4.95 -1.65
C MET A 7 10.16 5.64 -1.62
N ILE A 8 9.63 6.03 -2.77
CA ILE A 8 8.34 6.71 -2.89
C ILE A 8 7.20 5.80 -2.44
N ILE A 9 7.21 4.53 -2.88
CA ILE A 9 6.23 3.51 -2.49
C ILE A 9 6.39 3.11 -1.01
N GLY A 10 7.63 2.96 -0.52
CA GLY A 10 7.89 2.74 0.91
C GLY A 10 7.34 3.86 1.79
N GLY A 11 7.42 5.11 1.33
CA GLY A 11 6.78 6.26 1.97
C GLY A 11 5.25 6.15 1.99
N VAL A 12 4.61 5.74 0.90
CA VAL A 12 3.14 5.52 0.86
C VAL A 12 2.72 4.40 1.80
N ILE A 13 3.47 3.29 1.86
CA ILE A 13 3.18 2.19 2.80
C ILE A 13 3.28 2.68 4.24
N LEU A 14 4.36 3.40 4.58
CA LEU A 14 4.58 3.92 5.91
C LEU A 14 3.53 4.98 6.29
N VAL A 15 3.09 5.81 5.35
CA VAL A 15 1.99 6.77 5.56
C VAL A 15 0.64 6.05 5.64
N ALA A 16 0.39 4.97 4.89
CA ALA A 16 -0.83 4.19 5.05
C ALA A 16 -0.91 3.53 6.43
N ILE A 17 0.23 3.03 6.94
CA ILE A 17 0.38 2.50 8.31
C ILE A 17 0.19 3.62 9.33
N VAL A 18 0.88 4.76 9.18
CA VAL A 18 0.76 5.91 10.10
C VAL A 18 -0.64 6.53 10.02
N ALA A 19 -1.27 6.60 8.86
CA ALA A 19 -2.64 7.08 8.70
C ALA A 19 -3.63 6.09 9.31
N ALA A 20 -3.41 4.77 9.22
CA ALA A 20 -4.24 3.80 9.96
C ALA A 20 -4.12 4.00 11.47
N VAL A 21 -2.90 4.27 11.98
CA VAL A 21 -2.65 4.60 13.39
C VAL A 21 -3.27 5.94 13.79
N VAL A 22 -3.10 7.00 12.98
CA VAL A 22 -3.60 8.36 13.24
C VAL A 22 -5.12 8.44 13.11
N ILE A 23 -5.71 7.78 12.10
CA ILE A 23 -7.17 7.65 11.94
C ILE A 23 -7.74 6.81 13.10
N GLY A 24 -7.07 5.72 13.51
CA GLY A 24 -7.42 4.94 14.69
C GLY A 24 -7.33 5.75 16.01
N MET A 25 -6.44 6.73 16.07
CA MET A 25 -6.32 7.67 17.20
C MET A 25 -7.34 8.82 17.16
N TYR A 26 -7.67 9.37 15.99
CA TYR A 26 -8.57 10.52 15.84
C TYR A 26 -10.06 10.14 15.79
N LEU A 27 -10.41 9.00 15.17
CA LEU A 27 -11.76 8.45 15.19
C LEU A 27 -11.92 7.59 16.44
N ARG A 28 -12.28 8.23 17.55
CA ARG A 28 -12.60 7.59 18.85
C ARG A 28 -13.57 6.42 18.69
N SER A 29 -13.04 5.21 18.54
CA SER A 29 -13.72 3.95 18.82
C SER A 29 -12.64 2.96 19.25
N PRO A 30 -12.57 2.57 20.54
CA PRO A 30 -11.58 1.61 21.06
C PRO A 30 -11.69 0.19 20.47
N GLN A 31 -12.49 0.01 19.40
CA GLN A 31 -12.63 -1.23 18.65
C GLN A 31 -11.74 -1.29 17.39
N PHE A 32 -11.11 -0.18 16.97
CA PHE A 32 -10.27 -0.12 15.77
C PHE A 32 -8.76 -0.33 16.06
N LEU A 33 -8.34 -0.23 17.33
CA LEU A 33 -6.94 -0.35 17.76
C LEU A 33 -6.54 -1.76 18.23
N ALA A 34 -7.46 -2.72 18.19
CA ALA A 34 -7.14 -4.12 18.41
C ALA A 34 -7.39 -4.85 17.09
N GLY A 35 -6.31 -5.21 16.38
CA GLY A 35 -6.39 -6.00 15.16
C GLY A 35 -7.21 -7.28 15.43
N LYS A 36 -8.47 -7.27 14.97
CA LYS A 36 -9.36 -8.43 15.04
C LYS A 36 -9.17 -9.36 13.85
N GLY A 37 -8.30 -8.97 12.92
CA GLY A 37 -7.94 -9.81 11.80
C GLY A 37 -7.44 -11.18 12.27
N GLU A 38 -7.75 -12.19 11.48
CA GLU A 38 -7.33 -13.56 11.73
C GLU A 38 -5.94 -13.83 11.15
N GLY A 39 -5.35 -12.84 10.46
CA GLY A 39 -4.07 -13.00 9.76
C GLY A 39 -4.23 -13.89 8.54
N ASN A 40 -5.30 -13.69 7.78
CA ASN A 40 -5.49 -14.40 6.52
C ASN A 40 -5.98 -13.45 5.42
N ALA A 41 -5.69 -13.78 4.17
CA ALA A 41 -6.10 -12.97 3.04
C ALA A 41 -6.43 -13.82 1.81
N THR A 42 -7.51 -13.43 1.14
CA THR A 42 -7.89 -13.89 -0.19
C THR A 42 -7.92 -12.69 -1.12
N GLY A 43 -7.86 -12.89 -2.44
CA GLY A 43 -8.00 -11.77 -3.37
C GLY A 43 -9.32 -10.99 -3.16
N LYS A 44 -10.42 -11.66 -2.79
CA LYS A 44 -11.69 -10.99 -2.50
C LYS A 44 -11.64 -10.11 -1.26
N THR A 45 -11.08 -10.60 -0.15
CA THR A 45 -11.00 -9.83 1.09
C THR A 45 -10.04 -8.65 0.94
N ALA A 46 -8.91 -8.85 0.24
CA ALA A 46 -7.95 -7.79 -0.05
C ALA A 46 -8.51 -6.70 -0.99
N ILE A 47 -9.30 -7.07 -2.01
CA ILE A 47 -10.01 -6.07 -2.85
C ILE A 47 -11.00 -5.26 -2.02
N THR A 48 -11.76 -5.92 -1.14
CA THR A 48 -12.72 -5.23 -0.26
C THR A 48 -12.00 -4.20 0.63
N MET A 49 -10.83 -4.58 1.16
CA MET A 49 -9.99 -3.67 1.93
C MET A 49 -9.50 -2.47 1.11
N MET A 50 -9.14 -2.67 -0.16
CA MET A 50 -8.80 -1.56 -1.05
C MET A 50 -9.99 -0.63 -1.30
N GLN A 51 -11.22 -1.16 -1.36
CA GLN A 51 -12.43 -0.34 -1.50
C GLN A 51 -12.74 0.45 -0.24
N ASP A 52 -12.55 -0.14 0.95
CA ASP A 52 -12.67 0.58 2.21
C ASP A 52 -11.62 1.70 2.32
N MET A 53 -10.45 1.49 1.71
CA MET A 53 -9.36 2.47 1.73
C MET A 53 -9.52 3.58 0.67
N TYR A 54 -9.90 3.21 -0.55
CA TYR A 54 -9.85 4.06 -1.74
C TYR A 54 -11.21 4.19 -2.45
N GLY A 55 -12.31 4.03 -1.72
CA GLY A 55 -13.66 4.26 -2.22
C GLY A 55 -14.10 3.23 -3.27
N GLU A 56 -14.88 3.67 -4.26
CA GLU A 56 -15.41 2.76 -5.31
C GLU A 56 -14.37 2.35 -6.36
N SER A 57 -13.09 2.61 -6.10
CA SER A 57 -11.98 2.23 -6.97
C SER A 57 -11.95 0.73 -7.25
N LYS A 58 -11.77 0.37 -8.53
CA LYS A 58 -11.76 -1.02 -8.98
C LYS A 58 -10.98 -1.23 -10.26
N LEU A 59 -10.57 -2.48 -10.46
CA LEU A 59 -10.07 -2.98 -11.73
C LEU A 59 -11.26 -3.50 -12.55
N GLU A 60 -11.52 -2.86 -13.68
CA GLU A 60 -12.62 -3.21 -14.58
C GLU A 60 -12.24 -4.34 -15.54
N LYS A 61 -10.98 -4.36 -15.99
CA LYS A 61 -10.47 -5.42 -16.85
C LYS A 61 -9.01 -5.72 -16.53
N LEU A 62 -8.71 -6.99 -16.24
CA LEU A 62 -7.36 -7.47 -16.01
C LEU A 62 -6.69 -7.78 -17.33
N ALA A 63 -5.43 -7.37 -17.49
CA ALA A 63 -4.58 -7.80 -18.59
C ALA A 63 -4.42 -9.33 -18.62
N ASP A 64 -4.04 -9.88 -19.76
CA ASP A 64 -3.75 -11.32 -19.85
C ASP A 64 -2.36 -11.61 -19.27
N VAL A 65 -2.32 -12.31 -18.14
CA VAL A 65 -1.09 -12.76 -17.48
C VAL A 65 -0.19 -13.58 -18.42
N SER A 66 -0.77 -14.30 -19.38
CA SER A 66 0.01 -15.08 -20.35
C SER A 66 0.61 -14.26 -21.49
N ALA A 67 0.25 -12.98 -21.59
CA ALA A 67 0.75 -12.06 -22.61
C ALA A 67 1.92 -11.19 -22.11
N VAL A 68 2.36 -11.36 -20.86
CA VAL A 68 3.50 -10.62 -20.31
C VAL A 68 4.77 -10.96 -21.11
N PRO A 69 5.45 -9.98 -21.74
CA PRO A 69 6.67 -10.24 -22.49
C PRO A 69 7.85 -10.60 -21.59
N GLU A 70 8.66 -11.55 -22.03
CA GLU A 70 9.92 -11.92 -21.38
C GLU A 70 10.84 -10.70 -21.24
N GLY A 71 11.47 -10.55 -20.08
CA GLY A 71 12.41 -9.44 -19.80
C GLY A 71 11.76 -8.11 -19.46
N THR A 72 10.43 -8.03 -19.32
CA THR A 72 9.72 -6.85 -18.77
C THR A 72 9.42 -7.01 -17.28
N ASP A 73 9.22 -5.89 -16.57
CA ASP A 73 8.69 -5.92 -15.20
C ASP A 73 7.20 -6.35 -15.26
N PRO A 74 6.84 -7.55 -14.78
CA PRO A 74 5.51 -8.08 -15.03
C PRO A 74 4.40 -7.24 -14.40
N MET A 75 4.62 -6.70 -13.20
CA MET A 75 3.62 -5.87 -12.54
C MET A 75 3.42 -4.56 -13.31
N GLU A 76 4.50 -3.92 -13.75
CA GLU A 76 4.43 -2.72 -14.58
C GLU A 76 3.66 -2.97 -15.88
N TYR A 77 3.92 -4.10 -16.55
CA TYR A 77 3.15 -4.50 -17.73
C TYR A 77 1.67 -4.68 -17.40
N MET A 78 1.34 -5.41 -16.33
CA MET A 78 -0.05 -5.69 -15.97
C MET A 78 -0.81 -4.42 -15.62
N VAL A 79 -0.20 -3.47 -14.91
CA VAL A 79 -0.79 -2.17 -14.61
C VAL A 79 -1.00 -1.37 -15.91
N ALA A 80 0.01 -1.29 -16.78
CA ALA A 80 -0.10 -0.52 -18.02
C ALA A 80 -1.14 -1.06 -19.01
N ASN A 81 -1.47 -2.35 -18.94
CA ASN A 81 -2.37 -3.03 -19.89
C ASN A 81 -3.73 -3.43 -19.27
N SER A 82 -3.99 -3.06 -18.01
CA SER A 82 -5.29 -3.26 -17.34
C SER A 82 -6.14 -1.98 -17.41
N VAL A 83 -7.45 -2.12 -17.22
CA VAL A 83 -8.41 -1.01 -17.19
C VAL A 83 -8.91 -0.81 -15.77
N PHE A 84 -8.83 0.42 -15.28
CA PHE A 84 -9.21 0.80 -13.92
C PHE A 84 -10.26 1.91 -13.94
N VAL A 85 -11.12 1.90 -12.93
CA VAL A 85 -11.96 3.03 -12.55
C VAL A 85 -11.52 3.43 -11.16
N LEU A 86 -10.91 4.60 -11.01
CA LEU A 86 -10.45 5.11 -9.72
C LEU A 86 -11.44 6.14 -9.18
N ASP A 87 -11.73 6.04 -7.89
CA ASP A 87 -12.43 7.06 -7.13
C ASP A 87 -11.41 8.15 -6.74
N GLN A 88 -11.28 9.15 -7.62
CA GLN A 88 -10.27 10.19 -7.48
C GLN A 88 -10.46 11.03 -6.20
N GLU A 89 -11.69 11.17 -5.72
CA GLU A 89 -11.96 11.89 -4.47
C GLU A 89 -11.30 11.19 -3.29
N TYR A 90 -11.47 9.86 -3.18
CA TYR A 90 -10.83 9.07 -2.15
C TYR A 90 -9.31 8.99 -2.30
N VAL A 91 -8.80 8.87 -3.54
CA VAL A 91 -7.34 8.91 -3.79
C VAL A 91 -6.75 10.23 -3.31
N ASN A 92 -7.39 11.36 -3.65
CA ASN A 92 -6.93 12.68 -3.22
C ASN A 92 -7.03 12.85 -1.71
N GLN A 93 -8.12 12.39 -1.07
CA GLN A 93 -8.26 12.45 0.39
C GLN A 93 -7.14 11.68 1.12
N ARG A 94 -6.68 10.57 0.55
CA ARG A 94 -5.54 9.81 1.10
C ARG A 94 -4.23 10.58 0.99
N ALA A 95 -3.97 11.20 -0.16
CA ALA A 95 -2.81 12.06 -0.35
C ALA A 95 -2.87 13.29 0.58
N GLU A 96 -4.03 13.92 0.73
CA GLU A 96 -4.24 15.06 1.63
C GLU A 96 -3.93 14.70 3.09
N THR A 97 -4.22 13.47 3.52
CA THR A 97 -3.86 13.00 4.86
C THR A 97 -2.33 12.97 5.03
N GLU A 98 -1.56 12.59 4.00
CA GLU A 98 -0.09 12.68 4.01
C GLU A 98 0.36 14.14 4.13
N PHE A 99 -0.28 15.05 3.42
CA PHE A 99 0.07 16.48 3.43
C PHE A 99 -0.14 17.09 4.81
N LEU A 100 -1.25 16.76 5.49
CA LEU A 100 -1.52 17.20 6.86
C LEU A 100 -0.47 16.67 7.87
N ILE A 101 -0.01 15.43 7.69
CA ILE A 101 1.06 14.87 8.53
C ILE A 101 2.37 15.64 8.29
N MET A 102 2.70 15.92 7.03
CA MET A 102 3.90 16.69 6.68
C MET A 102 3.82 18.15 7.16
N GLU A 103 2.66 18.80 7.07
CA GLU A 103 2.44 20.12 7.66
C GLU A 103 2.66 20.11 9.17
N SER A 104 2.13 19.11 9.88
CA SER A 104 2.35 18.97 11.32
C SER A 104 3.84 18.75 11.64
N ALA A 105 4.55 17.98 10.82
CA ALA A 105 5.99 17.77 10.98
C ALA A 105 6.80 19.06 10.72
N ALA A 106 6.40 19.83 9.71
CA ALA A 106 6.99 21.14 9.41
C ALA A 106 6.83 22.10 10.59
N GLN A 107 5.61 22.18 11.16
CA GLN A 107 5.32 22.99 12.33
C GLN A 107 6.16 22.56 13.55
N ALA A 108 6.27 21.25 13.81
CA ALA A 108 7.09 20.72 14.89
C ALA A 108 8.58 21.04 14.70
N ALA A 109 9.05 21.11 13.45
CA ALA A 109 10.41 21.52 13.09
C ALA A 109 10.61 23.05 13.05
N GLY A 110 9.57 23.85 13.32
CA GLY A 110 9.62 25.31 13.25
C GLY A 110 9.79 25.87 11.83
N LYS A 111 9.35 25.12 10.81
CA LYS A 111 9.45 25.48 9.39
C LYS A 111 8.06 25.71 8.80
N THR A 112 8.00 26.46 7.71
CA THR A 112 6.83 26.45 6.81
C THR A 112 6.75 25.11 6.06
N TYR A 113 5.57 24.77 5.55
CA TYR A 113 5.38 23.55 4.78
C TYR A 113 6.29 23.52 3.55
N GLU A 114 6.37 24.63 2.82
CA GLU A 114 7.21 24.79 1.63
C GLU A 114 8.69 24.59 1.95
N GLN A 115 9.18 25.19 3.04
CA GLN A 115 10.57 25.01 3.47
C GLN A 115 10.85 23.57 3.87
N TYR A 116 9.92 22.94 4.58
CA TYR A 116 10.08 21.55 5.02
C TYR A 116 10.14 20.59 3.83
N ILE A 117 9.25 20.73 2.85
CA ILE A 117 9.24 19.92 1.63
C ILE A 117 10.53 20.15 0.83
N ALA A 118 10.92 21.40 0.59
CA ALA A 118 12.15 21.71 -0.14
C ALA A 118 13.39 21.12 0.55
N ASP A 119 13.49 21.23 1.89
CA ASP A 119 14.63 20.70 2.63
C ASP A 119 14.67 19.16 2.68
N THR A 120 13.50 18.51 2.65
CA THR A 120 13.37 17.05 2.83
C THR A 120 13.43 16.30 1.50
N TYR A 121 12.96 16.91 0.41
CA TYR A 121 12.78 16.26 -0.89
C TYR A 121 13.58 16.96 -2.00
N ASP A 122 14.85 17.23 -1.74
CA ASP A 122 15.84 17.71 -2.73
C ASP A 122 15.42 18.99 -3.48
N GLY A 123 14.81 19.94 -2.76
CA GLY A 123 14.44 21.25 -3.30
C GLY A 123 13.12 21.28 -4.08
N LYS A 124 12.29 20.23 -3.99
CA LYS A 124 10.96 20.20 -4.60
C LYS A 124 10.06 21.32 -4.08
N THR A 125 9.19 21.80 -4.97
CA THR A 125 8.04 22.61 -4.59
C THR A 125 6.95 21.75 -3.95
N THR A 126 6.03 22.37 -3.21
CA THR A 126 4.84 21.68 -2.66
C THR A 126 3.98 21.11 -3.77
N ASP A 127 3.73 21.85 -4.85
CA ASP A 127 2.93 21.39 -5.99
C ASP A 127 3.54 20.12 -6.63
N GLU A 128 4.87 20.08 -6.83
CA GLU A 128 5.55 18.90 -7.37
C GLU A 128 5.46 17.70 -6.41
N TYR A 129 5.64 17.95 -5.11
CA TYR A 129 5.52 16.91 -4.09
C TYR A 129 4.09 16.35 -4.04
N GLU A 130 3.08 17.21 -3.97
CA GLU A 130 1.67 16.83 -3.86
C GLU A 130 1.21 16.04 -5.09
N GLN A 131 1.58 16.48 -6.30
CA GLN A 131 1.28 15.75 -7.53
C GLN A 131 1.93 14.36 -7.55
N GLU A 132 3.20 14.25 -7.11
CA GLU A 132 3.88 12.95 -7.00
C GLU A 132 3.25 12.05 -5.95
N ARG A 133 2.71 12.61 -4.87
CA ARG A 133 2.00 11.81 -3.85
C ARG A 133 0.67 11.27 -4.34
N VAL A 134 -0.13 12.10 -5.01
CA VAL A 134 -1.38 11.64 -5.65
C VAL A 134 -1.07 10.53 -6.66
N ALA A 135 -0.09 10.74 -7.55
CA ALA A 135 0.29 9.73 -8.54
C ALA A 135 0.77 8.42 -7.90
N ALA A 136 1.50 8.49 -6.78
CA ALA A 136 1.95 7.31 -6.07
C ALA A 136 0.81 6.56 -5.36
N HIS A 137 -0.19 7.25 -4.84
CA HIS A 137 -1.40 6.60 -4.31
C HIS A 137 -2.18 5.87 -5.42
N GLU A 138 -2.28 6.47 -6.60
CA GLU A 138 -2.87 5.78 -7.76
C GLU A 138 -2.08 4.54 -8.16
N GLU A 139 -0.75 4.65 -8.22
CA GLU A 139 0.12 3.52 -8.57
C GLU A 139 0.02 2.40 -7.53
N PHE A 140 0.12 2.74 -6.25
CA PHE A 140 -0.06 1.81 -5.13
C PHE A 140 -1.36 1.02 -5.24
N LEU A 141 -2.46 1.73 -5.52
CA LEU A 141 -3.79 1.16 -5.65
C LEU A 141 -3.90 0.27 -6.89
N LYS A 142 -3.39 0.71 -8.04
CA LYS A 142 -3.43 -0.06 -9.29
C LYS A 142 -2.66 -1.37 -9.16
N GLU A 143 -1.44 -1.32 -8.61
CA GLU A 143 -0.61 -2.51 -8.38
C GLU A 143 -1.33 -3.53 -7.48
N ARG A 144 -1.95 -3.06 -6.39
CA ARG A 144 -2.68 -3.93 -5.45
C ARG A 144 -3.96 -4.50 -6.04
N LEU A 145 -4.75 -3.70 -6.77
CA LEU A 145 -5.92 -4.21 -7.47
C LEU A 145 -5.56 -5.28 -8.52
N VAL A 146 -4.46 -5.10 -9.26
CA VAL A 146 -3.93 -6.12 -10.18
C VAL A 146 -3.55 -7.38 -9.42
N ALA A 147 -2.69 -7.26 -8.40
CA ALA A 147 -2.21 -8.40 -7.63
C ALA A 147 -3.36 -9.19 -6.99
N TYR A 148 -4.34 -8.51 -6.41
CA TYR A 148 -5.46 -9.16 -5.73
C TYR A 148 -6.48 -9.77 -6.69
N GLU A 149 -6.69 -9.20 -7.88
CA GLU A 149 -7.49 -9.85 -8.93
C GLU A 149 -6.77 -11.08 -9.52
N ILE A 150 -5.44 -11.04 -9.67
CA ILE A 150 -4.65 -12.23 -10.02
C ILE A 150 -4.81 -13.29 -8.92
N ALA A 151 -4.63 -12.92 -7.66
CA ALA A 151 -4.75 -13.85 -6.54
C ALA A 151 -6.15 -14.48 -6.48
N LYS A 152 -7.20 -13.70 -6.70
CA LYS A 152 -8.59 -14.18 -6.78
C LYS A 152 -8.81 -15.13 -7.94
N LYS A 153 -8.28 -14.82 -9.14
CA LYS A 153 -8.43 -15.65 -10.34
C LYS A 153 -7.69 -16.98 -10.22
N GLU A 154 -6.50 -16.95 -9.64
CA GLU A 154 -5.58 -18.10 -9.58
C GLU A 154 -5.71 -18.88 -8.25
N GLY A 155 -6.57 -18.45 -7.33
CA GLY A 155 -6.79 -19.11 -6.03
C GLY A 155 -5.62 -18.97 -5.07
N ILE A 156 -4.83 -17.90 -5.20
CA ILE A 156 -3.71 -17.58 -4.29
C ILE A 156 -4.29 -16.95 -3.01
N THR A 157 -3.86 -17.44 -1.86
CA THR A 157 -4.27 -16.96 -0.54
C THR A 157 -3.07 -16.88 0.40
N ILE A 158 -3.23 -16.16 1.51
CA ILE A 158 -2.41 -16.28 2.71
C ILE A 158 -3.26 -16.95 3.78
N THR A 159 -2.81 -18.11 4.26
CA THR A 159 -3.43 -18.76 5.43
C THR A 159 -2.91 -18.17 6.72
N THR A 160 -3.59 -18.42 7.84
CA THR A 160 -3.10 -18.03 9.17
C THR A 160 -1.72 -18.62 9.48
N ASP A 161 -1.47 -19.88 9.10
CA ASP A 161 -0.17 -20.53 9.29
C ASP A 161 0.93 -19.81 8.47
N GLU A 162 0.66 -19.48 7.20
CA GLU A 162 1.61 -18.74 6.35
C GLU A 162 1.86 -17.33 6.89
N TYR A 163 0.83 -16.66 7.41
CA TYR A 163 0.97 -15.36 8.04
C TYR A 163 1.89 -15.43 9.26
N GLU A 164 1.69 -16.39 10.16
CA GLU A 164 2.51 -16.54 11.37
C GLU A 164 3.98 -16.83 11.02
N GLU A 165 4.22 -17.62 9.97
CA GLU A 165 5.57 -17.92 9.47
C GLU A 165 6.26 -16.66 8.89
N LEU A 166 5.54 -15.84 8.13
CA LEU A 166 6.09 -14.68 7.43
C LEU A 166 6.17 -13.42 8.31
N LEU A 167 5.36 -13.34 9.38
CA LEU A 167 5.22 -12.15 10.22
C LEU A 167 6.55 -11.60 10.76
N PRO A 168 7.51 -12.42 11.24
CA PRO A 168 8.79 -11.92 11.73
C PRO A 168 9.59 -11.18 10.65
N GLU A 169 9.65 -11.72 9.43
CA GLU A 169 10.36 -11.10 8.31
C GLU A 169 9.69 -9.78 7.89
N TYR A 170 8.35 -9.73 7.92
CA TYR A 170 7.63 -8.49 7.65
C TYR A 170 7.86 -7.45 8.74
N ALA A 171 7.75 -7.83 10.01
CA ALA A 171 8.01 -6.92 11.12
C ALA A 171 9.42 -6.32 11.05
N GLU A 172 10.44 -7.12 10.71
CA GLU A 172 11.81 -6.66 10.49
C GLU A 172 11.90 -5.57 9.40
N LYS A 173 11.24 -5.76 8.25
CA LYS A 173 11.20 -4.76 7.16
C LYS A 173 10.67 -3.40 7.60
N PHE A 174 9.85 -3.37 8.65
CA PHE A 174 9.25 -2.15 9.21
C PHE A 174 9.92 -1.67 10.51
N GLY A 175 11.02 -2.30 10.94
CA GLY A 175 11.76 -1.92 12.15
C GLY A 175 11.17 -2.43 13.47
N TYR A 176 10.34 -3.48 13.41
CA TYR A 176 9.74 -4.17 14.55
C TYR A 176 10.41 -5.54 14.81
N GLU A 177 11.71 -5.65 14.54
CA GLU A 177 12.52 -6.87 14.67
C GLU A 177 12.33 -7.57 16.03
N ASP A 178 12.18 -6.79 17.10
CA ASP A 178 12.04 -7.28 18.47
C ASP A 178 10.58 -7.28 19.00
N ASP A 179 9.59 -6.85 18.20
CA ASP A 179 8.21 -6.63 18.66
C ASP A 179 7.15 -6.87 17.57
N THR A 180 7.08 -8.12 17.09
CA THR A 180 6.11 -8.57 16.08
C THR A 180 4.65 -8.45 16.55
N GLU A 181 4.41 -8.56 17.85
CA GLU A 181 3.06 -8.42 18.43
C GLU A 181 2.57 -6.99 18.29
N ARG A 182 3.41 -6.00 18.64
CA ARG A 182 3.08 -4.59 18.45
C ARG A 182 2.87 -4.26 16.98
N PHE A 183 3.69 -4.79 16.08
CA PHE A 183 3.50 -4.61 14.64
C PHE A 183 2.13 -5.10 14.18
N ALA A 184 1.73 -6.31 14.59
CA ALA A 184 0.44 -6.90 14.26
C ALA A 184 -0.75 -6.14 14.87
N GLN A 185 -0.57 -5.50 16.04
CA GLN A 185 -1.59 -4.67 16.66
C GLN A 185 -1.74 -3.31 15.98
N GLU A 186 -0.62 -2.65 15.64
CA GLU A 186 -0.62 -1.31 15.05
C GLU A 186 -1.07 -1.33 13.58
N CYS A 187 -0.75 -2.39 12.82
CA CYS A 187 -1.06 -2.46 11.39
C CYS A 187 -2.34 -3.26 11.05
N ASP A 188 -2.93 -3.97 12.02
CA ASP A 188 -3.93 -5.03 11.82
C ASP A 188 -3.43 -6.25 11.00
N LYS A 189 -3.78 -7.44 11.49
CA LYS A 189 -3.28 -8.71 10.92
C LYS A 189 -3.74 -8.95 9.48
N ASP A 190 -4.97 -8.58 9.14
CA ASP A 190 -5.50 -8.84 7.80
C ASP A 190 -4.92 -7.86 6.77
N THR A 191 -4.56 -6.65 7.20
CA THR A 191 -3.81 -5.70 6.37
C THR A 191 -2.41 -6.23 6.05
N ILE A 192 -1.70 -6.75 7.06
CA ILE A 192 -0.39 -7.39 6.86
C ILE A 192 -0.54 -8.62 5.95
N ALA A 193 -1.55 -9.46 6.17
CA ALA A 193 -1.80 -10.63 5.33
C ALA A 193 -2.14 -10.23 3.87
N ALA A 194 -2.81 -9.09 3.65
CA ALA A 194 -3.06 -8.57 2.31
C ALA A 194 -1.77 -8.09 1.62
N GLU A 195 -0.82 -7.52 2.35
CA GLU A 195 0.50 -7.18 1.79
C GLU A 195 1.34 -8.44 1.50
N MET A 196 1.28 -9.46 2.36
CA MET A 196 1.86 -10.78 2.07
C MET A 196 1.25 -11.42 0.81
N LEU A 197 -0.07 -11.27 0.63
CA LEU A 197 -0.76 -11.74 -0.56
C LEU A 197 -0.29 -11.01 -1.82
N TYR A 198 -0.04 -9.70 -1.73
CA TYR A 198 0.52 -8.90 -2.81
C TYR A 198 1.88 -9.47 -3.25
N ASP A 199 2.82 -9.65 -2.31
CA ASP A 199 4.16 -10.18 -2.64
C ASP A 199 4.10 -11.61 -3.20
N LYS A 200 3.19 -12.44 -2.69
CA LYS A 200 2.95 -13.80 -3.20
C LYS A 200 2.40 -13.78 -4.62
N ALA A 201 1.48 -12.86 -4.94
CA ALA A 201 0.94 -12.68 -6.28
C ALA A 201 1.99 -12.13 -7.27
N CYS A 202 2.84 -11.18 -6.84
CA CYS A 202 3.98 -10.70 -7.62
C CYS A 202 4.95 -11.85 -7.93
N SER A 203 5.31 -12.66 -6.94
CA SER A 203 6.18 -13.82 -7.11
C SER A 203 5.59 -14.87 -8.06
N TYR A 204 4.26 -15.05 -8.05
CA TYR A 204 3.57 -15.91 -9.01
C TYR A 204 3.70 -15.36 -10.44
N LEU A 205 3.47 -14.05 -10.60
CA LEU A 205 3.52 -13.37 -11.89
C LEU A 205 4.94 -13.41 -12.49
N GLU A 206 5.97 -13.18 -11.70
CA GLU A 206 7.38 -13.31 -12.13
C GLU A 206 7.70 -14.72 -12.63
N LYS A 207 7.27 -15.76 -11.92
CA LYS A 207 7.46 -17.17 -12.33
C LYS A 207 6.68 -17.56 -13.59
N LYS A 208 5.61 -16.83 -13.90
CA LYS A 208 4.79 -17.03 -15.12
C LYS A 208 5.37 -16.34 -16.34
N ALA A 209 6.08 -15.22 -16.13
CA ALA A 209 6.64 -14.38 -17.18
C ALA A 209 8.08 -14.76 -17.58
N GLY A 210 8.82 -15.46 -16.71
CA GLY A 210 10.13 -16.06 -17.00
C GLY A 210 10.05 -17.52 -17.42
#